data_AF-A0A353VTB5-F1
#
_entry.id   AF-A0A353VTB5-F1
#
_cell.length_a   1.000
_cell.length_b   1.000
_cell.length_c   1.000
_cell.angle_alpha   90.00
_cell.angle_beta   90.00
_cell.angle_gamma   90.00
#
_symmetry.space_group_name_H-M   'P 1'
#
loop_
_entity.id
_entity.type
_entity.pdbx_description
1 polymer ?
#
loop_
_entity_poly.entity_id
_entity_poly.type
_entity_poly.pdbx_seq_one_letter_code
_entity_poly.pdbx_strand_id
1 'polypeptide(L)'
;MIRNQGCLIRKKQIAMSKLNKKAIIGVVAVAVVAAAVVIIVLRPKHHVEDLPVVSVDTVRTRNVEIYGEFPGRIRAQQFVEVRARVEGYLEKMMFEEGTYVKKDQILFIIDPKQYKAQVDRAEALVTKNKAMALKAERDLARI
;
A
#
# COMPACT_ATOMS: atom_id res chain seq x y z
N MET A 1 47.99 34.82 -94.03
CA MET A 1 48.74 34.09 -95.07
C MET A 1 50.19 33.99 -94.63
N ILE A 2 50.69 32.75 -94.42
CA ILE A 2 52.09 32.30 -94.41
C ILE A 2 52.96 32.79 -93.22
N ARG A 3 53.32 31.92 -92.26
CA ARG A 3 54.43 30.94 -92.19
C ARG A 3 55.85 31.55 -92.23
N ASN A 4 56.76 30.86 -91.52
CA ASN A 4 58.22 30.94 -91.46
C ASN A 4 58.83 31.81 -90.35
N GLN A 5 59.43 31.21 -89.31
CA GLN A 5 60.63 30.35 -89.23
C GLN A 5 61.94 31.16 -89.22
N GLY A 6 62.68 30.96 -88.14
CA GLY A 6 64.14 31.01 -88.12
C GLY A 6 64.76 32.35 -87.75
N CYS A 7 65.33 32.44 -86.56
CA CYS A 7 66.61 33.13 -86.44
C CYS A 7 67.45 32.52 -85.32
N LEU A 8 68.69 32.22 -85.69
CA LEU A 8 69.66 31.43 -84.98
C LEU A 8 70.28 32.17 -83.80
N ILE A 9 70.37 31.43 -82.70
CA ILE A 9 71.53 31.22 -81.83
C ILE A 9 72.82 31.88 -82.34
N ARG A 10 73.39 32.81 -81.54
CA ARG A 10 74.85 32.81 -81.28
C ARG A 10 75.22 33.45 -79.94
N LYS A 11 75.90 32.62 -79.15
CA LYS A 11 76.62 32.80 -77.88
C LYS A 11 77.15 34.21 -77.56
N LYS A 12 77.00 34.60 -76.29
CA LYS A 12 78.13 35.05 -75.46
C LYS A 12 77.85 34.76 -73.98
N GLN A 13 78.69 33.91 -73.40
CA GLN A 13 78.77 33.57 -71.97
C GLN A 13 79.29 34.77 -71.14
N ILE A 14 79.23 34.65 -69.79
CA ILE A 14 79.60 35.58 -68.69
C ILE A 14 78.33 36.20 -68.05
N ALA A 15 77.93 36.02 -66.79
CA ALA A 15 78.49 35.37 -65.60
C ALA A 15 77.35 35.05 -64.59
N MET A 16 77.54 34.03 -63.75
CA MET A 16 76.64 33.68 -62.63
C MET A 16 77.14 34.23 -61.29
N SER A 17 76.22 34.65 -60.41
CA SER A 17 76.23 34.41 -58.95
C SER A 17 74.90 34.89 -58.30
N LYS A 18 73.75 34.26 -58.59
CA LYS A 18 73.07 33.19 -57.81
C LYS A 18 72.72 33.52 -56.33
N LEU A 19 71.62 34.27 -56.20
CA LEU A 19 70.63 34.36 -55.10
C LEU A 19 70.88 33.58 -53.79
N ASN A 20 70.88 34.30 -52.67
CA ASN A 20 71.14 33.81 -51.32
C ASN A 20 70.03 32.90 -50.76
N LYS A 21 70.35 31.60 -50.56
CA LYS A 21 69.47 30.61 -49.91
C LYS A 21 68.94 31.06 -48.54
N LYS A 22 69.68 31.90 -47.81
CA LYS A 22 69.29 32.45 -46.50
C LYS A 22 68.08 33.40 -46.57
N ALA A 23 67.90 34.12 -47.68
CA ALA A 23 66.77 35.05 -47.87
C ALA A 23 65.46 34.30 -48.14
N ILE A 24 65.52 33.19 -48.89
CA ILE A 24 64.35 32.35 -49.18
C ILE A 24 63.86 31.64 -47.91
N ILE A 25 64.79 31.15 -47.07
CA ILE A 25 64.45 30.51 -45.79
C ILE A 25 63.75 31.51 -44.85
N GLY A 26 64.19 32.77 -44.82
CA GLY A 26 63.55 33.82 -44.01
C GLY A 26 62.11 34.12 -44.45
N VAL A 27 61.85 34.25 -45.76
CA VAL A 27 60.50 34.53 -46.28
C VAL A 27 59.56 33.35 -46.07
N VAL A 28 60.03 32.12 -46.23
CA VAL A 28 59.23 30.90 -45.97
C VAL A 28 58.92 30.76 -44.49
N ALA A 29 59.89 31.05 -43.60
CA ALA A 29 59.64 31.03 -42.15
C ALA A 29 58.58 32.06 -41.74
N VAL A 30 58.64 33.28 -42.29
CA VAL A 30 57.63 34.32 -42.01
C VAL A 30 56.25 33.93 -42.57
N ALA A 31 56.18 33.33 -43.76
CA ALA A 31 54.93 32.85 -44.34
C ALA A 31 54.32 31.69 -43.55
N VAL A 32 55.14 30.76 -43.05
CA VAL A 32 54.70 29.64 -42.19
C VAL A 32 54.22 30.15 -40.83
N VAL A 33 54.91 31.12 -40.24
CA VAL A 33 54.48 31.75 -38.98
C VAL A 33 53.17 32.53 -39.19
N ALA A 34 53.04 33.29 -40.29
CA ALA A 34 51.80 33.99 -40.60
C ALA A 34 50.64 33.01 -40.84
N ALA A 35 50.86 31.92 -41.57
CA ALA A 35 49.85 30.87 -41.78
C ALA A 35 49.47 30.17 -40.47
N ALA A 36 50.44 29.88 -39.59
CA ALA A 36 50.18 29.31 -38.28
C ALA A 36 49.36 30.25 -37.38
N VAL A 37 49.66 31.55 -37.39
CA VAL A 37 48.90 32.57 -36.67
C VAL A 37 47.47 32.68 -37.22
N VAL A 38 47.30 32.68 -38.54
CA VAL A 38 45.96 32.71 -39.17
C VAL A 38 45.16 31.45 -38.82
N ILE A 39 45.78 30.26 -38.81
CA ILE A 39 45.12 29.00 -38.42
C ILE A 39 44.77 28.98 -36.93
N ILE A 40 45.57 29.61 -36.06
CA ILE A 40 45.27 29.73 -34.63
C ILE A 40 44.13 30.74 -34.39
N VAL A 41 44.08 31.84 -35.16
CA VAL A 41 43.05 32.89 -35.03
C VAL A 41 41.70 32.45 -35.63
N LEU A 42 41.69 31.66 -36.72
CA LEU A 42 40.47 31.15 -37.35
C LEU A 42 39.93 29.85 -36.75
N ARG A 43 40.44 29.35 -35.62
CA ARG A 43 39.84 28.16 -34.99
C ARG A 43 38.40 28.49 -34.57
N PRO A 44 37.37 27.80 -35.10
CA PRO A 44 36.01 27.97 -34.62
C PRO A 44 35.97 27.54 -33.15
N LYS A 45 35.58 28.47 -32.27
CA LYS A 45 35.37 28.16 -30.85
C LYS A 45 34.20 27.17 -30.78
N HIS A 46 34.43 26.00 -30.18
CA HIS A 46 33.37 25.04 -29.93
C HIS A 46 32.28 25.75 -29.12
N HIS A 47 31.09 25.88 -29.71
CA HIS A 47 29.92 26.35 -29.00
C HIS A 47 29.47 25.21 -28.10
N VAL A 48 29.72 25.36 -26.80
CA VAL A 48 29.17 24.46 -25.79
C VAL A 48 27.69 24.78 -25.73
N GLU A 49 26.85 23.84 -26.15
CA GLU A 49 25.40 23.96 -26.13
C GLU A 49 24.95 24.12 -24.67
N ASP A 50 24.36 25.28 -24.34
CA ASP A 50 23.88 25.57 -22.99
C ASP A 50 22.64 24.71 -22.70
N LEU A 51 22.87 23.57 -22.06
CA LEU A 51 21.80 22.69 -21.60
C LEU A 51 20.97 23.43 -20.54
N PRO A 52 19.62 23.42 -20.66
CA PRO A 52 18.78 24.08 -19.68
C PRO A 52 19.00 23.46 -18.31
N VAL A 53 19.35 24.30 -17.33
CA VAL A 53 19.55 23.86 -15.95
C VAL A 53 18.18 23.51 -15.36
N VAL A 54 17.97 22.23 -15.08
CA VAL A 54 16.76 21.73 -14.45
C VAL A 54 17.03 21.40 -12.99
N SER A 55 16.11 21.82 -12.11
CA SER A 55 16.15 21.44 -10.70
C SER A 55 15.65 20.01 -10.58
N VAL A 56 16.50 19.13 -10.06
CA VAL A 56 16.15 17.73 -9.75
C VAL A 56 16.25 17.50 -8.25
N ASP A 57 15.34 16.69 -7.73
CA ASP A 57 15.39 16.23 -6.35
C ASP A 57 15.32 14.69 -6.32
N THR A 58 16.05 14.07 -5.41
CA THR A 58 16.15 12.62 -5.32
C THR A 58 15.03 12.03 -4.47
N VAL A 59 14.17 11.22 -5.08
CA VAL A 59 13.06 10.55 -4.37
C VAL A 59 13.60 9.48 -3.44
N ARG A 60 13.30 9.57 -2.15
CA ARG A 60 13.61 8.55 -1.14
C ARG A 60 12.35 7.78 -0.80
N THR A 61 12.37 6.46 -1.01
CA THR A 61 11.28 5.59 -0.57
C THR A 61 11.40 5.37 0.93
N ARG A 62 10.28 5.58 1.64
CA ARG A 62 10.13 5.27 3.05
C ARG A 62 8.85 4.49 3.23
N ASN A 63 8.86 3.54 4.15
CA ASN A 63 7.63 2.88 4.56
C ASN A 63 6.76 3.90 5.29
N VAL A 64 5.51 4.02 4.82
CA VAL A 64 4.47 4.86 5.42
C VAL A 64 3.29 3.96 5.73
N GLU A 65 2.83 4.04 6.96
CA GLU A 65 1.66 3.29 7.41
C GLU A 65 0.41 4.04 6.92
N ILE A 66 -0.48 3.33 6.22
CA ILE A 66 -1.72 3.89 5.70
C ILE A 66 -2.82 3.51 6.68
N TYR A 67 -3.36 4.50 7.39
CA TYR A 67 -4.50 4.32 8.28
C TYR A 67 -5.80 4.51 7.50
N GLY A 68 -6.80 3.67 7.80
CA GLY A 68 -8.16 3.81 7.30
C GLY A 68 -9.12 3.91 8.47
N GLU A 69 -10.00 4.91 8.44
CA GLU A 69 -11.09 5.02 9.41
C GLU A 69 -12.32 4.34 8.84
N PHE A 70 -12.87 3.40 9.60
CA PHE A 70 -14.06 2.66 9.22
C PHE A 70 -15.10 2.73 10.34
N PRO A 71 -16.38 2.92 10.02
CA PRO A 71 -17.43 2.91 11.03
C PRO A 71 -17.58 1.50 11.62
N GLY A 72 -17.31 1.37 12.91
CA GLY A 72 -17.56 0.16 13.68
C GLY A 72 -18.81 0.30 14.56
N ARG A 73 -19.49 -0.81 14.85
CA ARG A 73 -20.54 -0.87 15.87
C ARG A 73 -20.12 -1.84 16.97
N ILE A 74 -20.22 -1.41 18.21
CA ILE A 74 -19.98 -2.26 19.37
C ILE A 74 -21.28 -2.99 19.72
N ARG A 75 -21.16 -4.25 20.12
CA ARG A 75 -22.26 -5.08 20.63
C ARG A 75 -21.85 -5.67 21.97
N ALA A 76 -22.85 -5.97 22.80
CA ALA A 76 -22.61 -6.74 24.01
C ALA A 76 -22.03 -8.11 23.64
N GLN A 77 -21.02 -8.57 24.39
CA GLN A 77 -20.45 -9.90 24.21
C GLN A 77 -21.52 -10.99 24.39
N GLN A 78 -22.43 -10.78 25.34
CA GLN A 78 -23.58 -11.63 25.57
C GLN A 78 -24.81 -10.73 25.73
N PHE A 79 -25.80 -10.91 24.86
CA PHE A 79 -27.09 -10.25 24.96
C PHE A 79 -28.16 -11.32 25.13
N VAL A 80 -28.91 -11.26 26.24
CA VAL A 80 -29.96 -12.24 26.53
C VAL A 80 -31.26 -11.49 26.79
N GLU A 81 -32.25 -11.77 25.97
CA GLU A 81 -33.62 -11.32 26.19
C GLU A 81 -34.34 -12.33 27.08
N VAL A 82 -34.74 -11.92 28.27
CA VAL A 82 -35.43 -12.80 29.22
C VAL A 82 -36.93 -12.82 28.87
N ARG A 83 -37.43 -13.99 28.51
CA ARG A 83 -38.85 -14.23 28.22
C ARG A 83 -39.44 -15.25 29.18
N ALA A 84 -40.69 -15.03 29.57
CA ALA A 84 -41.43 -16.01 30.36
C ALA A 84 -41.66 -17.28 29.52
N ARG A 85 -41.37 -18.45 30.10
CA ARG A 85 -41.63 -19.76 29.47
C ARG A 85 -43.06 -20.25 29.68
N VAL A 86 -43.75 -19.64 30.62
CA VAL A 86 -45.07 -20.03 31.10
C VAL A 86 -45.98 -18.81 31.07
N GLU A 87 -47.27 -19.05 30.85
CA GLU A 87 -48.28 -18.00 30.85
C GLU A 87 -48.71 -17.70 32.29
N GLY A 88 -49.01 -16.44 32.57
CA GLY A 88 -49.49 -16.05 33.89
C GLY A 88 -49.30 -14.56 34.15
N TYR A 89 -49.86 -14.12 35.27
CA TYR A 89 -49.71 -12.73 35.73
C TYR A 89 -48.38 -12.56 36.44
N LEU A 90 -47.70 -11.45 36.18
CA LEU A 90 -46.50 -11.06 36.92
C LEU A 90 -46.90 -10.67 38.34
N GLU A 91 -46.39 -11.39 39.33
CA GLU A 91 -46.64 -11.13 40.74
C GLU A 91 -45.65 -10.11 41.29
N LYS A 92 -44.34 -10.33 41.07
CA LYS A 92 -43.27 -9.48 41.62
C LYS A 92 -42.03 -9.46 40.73
N MET A 93 -41.33 -8.32 40.75
CA MET A 93 -39.97 -8.16 40.25
C MET A 93 -39.00 -8.21 41.44
N MET A 94 -37.97 -9.06 41.34
CA MET A 94 -37.09 -9.42 42.46
C MET A 94 -35.66 -8.86 42.32
N PHE A 95 -35.49 -7.83 41.51
CA PHE A 95 -34.22 -7.15 41.32
C PHE A 95 -34.42 -5.65 41.15
N GLU A 96 -33.35 -4.89 41.36
CA GLU A 96 -33.32 -3.45 41.11
C GLU A 96 -32.83 -3.18 39.69
N GLU A 97 -33.51 -2.30 38.96
CA GLU A 97 -33.16 -1.99 37.57
C GLU A 97 -31.75 -1.38 37.48
N GLY A 98 -31.00 -1.78 36.45
CA GLY A 98 -29.64 -1.32 36.22
C GLY A 98 -28.57 -1.97 37.11
N THR A 99 -28.95 -2.89 38.01
CA THR A 99 -27.98 -3.63 38.83
C THR A 99 -27.49 -4.91 38.17
N TYR A 100 -26.32 -5.39 38.63
CA TYR A 100 -25.77 -6.68 38.19
C TYR A 100 -26.53 -7.85 38.83
N VAL A 101 -27.03 -8.75 37.98
CA VAL A 101 -27.69 -9.98 38.41
C VAL A 101 -26.76 -11.19 38.26
N LYS A 102 -26.86 -12.14 39.18
CA LYS A 102 -26.08 -13.38 39.14
C LYS A 102 -26.81 -14.45 38.35
N LYS A 103 -26.06 -15.45 37.88
CA LYS A 103 -26.64 -16.66 37.31
C LYS A 103 -27.56 -17.33 38.34
N ASP A 104 -28.70 -17.83 37.88
CA ASP A 104 -29.71 -18.55 38.67
C ASP A 104 -30.41 -17.69 39.75
N GLN A 105 -30.23 -16.36 39.72
CA GLN A 105 -31.00 -15.44 40.54
C GLN A 105 -32.44 -15.33 40.04
N ILE A 106 -33.41 -15.34 40.96
CA ILE A 106 -34.82 -15.13 40.64
C ILE A 106 -35.01 -13.68 40.24
N LEU A 107 -35.49 -13.45 39.01
CA LEU A 107 -35.75 -12.11 38.48
C LEU A 107 -37.23 -11.73 38.57
N PHE A 108 -38.10 -12.68 38.22
CA PHE A 108 -39.54 -12.46 38.13
C PHE A 108 -40.29 -13.62 38.77
N ILE A 109 -41.34 -13.30 39.52
CA ILE A 109 -42.27 -14.29 40.07
C ILE A 109 -43.57 -14.17 39.28
N ILE A 110 -43.98 -15.25 38.64
CA ILE A 110 -45.26 -15.39 37.94
C ILE A 110 -46.23 -16.11 38.89
N ASP A 111 -47.51 -15.71 38.93
CA ASP A 111 -48.50 -16.30 39.84
C ASP A 111 -48.51 -17.84 39.71
N PRO A 112 -48.11 -18.57 40.77
CA PRO A 112 -47.93 -20.01 40.70
C PRO A 112 -49.22 -20.80 40.89
N LYS A 113 -50.37 -20.18 41.23
CA LYS A 113 -51.58 -20.90 41.67
C LYS A 113 -52.01 -22.01 40.71
N GLN A 114 -52.07 -21.70 39.41
CA GLN A 114 -52.49 -22.67 38.39
C GLN A 114 -51.48 -23.81 38.24
N TYR A 115 -50.19 -23.52 38.34
CA TYR A 115 -49.14 -24.52 38.24
C TYR A 115 -49.05 -25.38 39.50
N LYS A 116 -49.22 -24.78 40.68
CA LYS A 116 -49.27 -25.48 41.96
C LYS A 116 -50.45 -26.45 42.02
N ALA A 117 -51.64 -26.03 41.60
CA ALA A 117 -52.80 -26.91 41.54
C ALA A 117 -52.57 -28.12 40.59
N GLN A 118 -51.84 -27.92 39.48
CA GLN A 118 -51.48 -29.01 38.57
C GLN A 118 -50.47 -29.98 39.20
N VAL A 119 -49.47 -29.46 39.91
CA VAL A 119 -48.50 -30.26 40.67
C VAL A 119 -49.23 -31.08 41.74
N ASP A 120 -50.06 -30.44 42.56
CA ASP A 120 -50.82 -31.10 43.63
C ASP A 120 -51.71 -32.23 43.07
N ARG A 121 -52.35 -31.99 41.91
CA ARG A 121 -53.14 -33.01 41.20
C ARG A 121 -52.28 -34.19 40.73
N ALA A 122 -51.11 -33.92 40.16
CA ALA A 122 -50.20 -34.94 39.69
C ALA A 122 -49.65 -35.78 40.86
N GLU A 123 -49.29 -35.14 41.97
CA GLU A 123 -48.84 -35.82 43.19
C GLU A 123 -49.93 -36.70 43.81
N ALA A 124 -51.19 -36.24 43.81
CA ALA A 124 -52.32 -37.05 44.25
C ALA A 124 -52.51 -38.30 43.37
N LEU A 125 -52.34 -38.18 42.04
CA LEU A 125 -52.39 -39.30 41.11
C LEU A 125 -51.25 -40.30 41.35
N VAL A 126 -50.02 -39.81 41.56
CA VAL A 126 -48.86 -40.65 41.90
C VAL A 126 -49.13 -41.41 43.20
N THR A 127 -49.66 -40.74 44.23
CA THR A 127 -49.97 -41.35 45.52
C THR A 127 -51.06 -42.42 45.41
N LYS A 128 -52.13 -42.13 44.67
CA LYS A 128 -53.20 -43.10 44.37
C LYS A 128 -52.63 -44.34 43.68
N ASN A 129 -51.80 -44.16 42.64
CA ASN A 129 -51.24 -45.26 41.88
C ASN A 129 -50.27 -46.10 42.70
N LYS A 130 -49.45 -45.47 43.55
CA LYS A 130 -48.60 -46.18 44.52
C LYS A 130 -49.44 -47.03 45.47
N ALA A 131 -50.55 -46.49 45.99
CA ALA A 131 -51.45 -47.25 46.86
C ALA A 131 -52.11 -48.43 46.12
N MET A 132 -52.48 -48.24 44.85
CA MET A 132 -53.04 -49.30 44.01
C MET A 132 -52.01 -50.40 43.71
N ALA A 133 -50.77 -50.03 43.38
CA ALA A 133 -49.68 -50.98 43.15
C ALA A 133 -49.38 -51.79 44.42
N LEU A 134 -49.25 -51.12 45.55
CA LEU A 134 -48.99 -51.77 46.84
C LEU A 134 -50.14 -52.69 47.26
N LYS A 135 -51.39 -52.32 46.93
CA LYS A 135 -52.54 -53.20 47.13
C LYS A 135 -52.44 -54.45 46.24
N ALA A 136 -52.14 -54.29 44.95
CA ALA A 136 -52.00 -55.40 44.02
C ALA A 136 -50.87 -56.37 44.43
N GLU A 137 -49.74 -55.84 44.93
CA GLU A 137 -48.63 -56.64 45.46
C GLU A 137 -49.06 -57.46 46.69
N ARG A 138 -49.82 -56.85 47.62
CA ARG A 138 -50.35 -57.55 48.81
C ARG A 138 -51.37 -58.63 48.44
N ASP A 139 -52.22 -58.36 47.46
CA ASP A 139 -53.22 -59.30 46.99
C ASP A 139 -52.53 -60.52 46.32
N LEU A 140 -51.43 -60.31 45.59
CA LEU A 140 -50.61 -61.39 45.02
C LEU A 140 -49.89 -62.22 46.08
N ALA A 141 -49.32 -61.58 47.12
CA ALA A 141 -48.65 -62.28 48.22
C ALA A 141 -49.58 -63.15 49.08
N ARG A 142 -50.90 -62.99 48.92
CA ARG A 142 -51.91 -63.77 49.65
C ARG A 142 -52.23 -65.12 48.99
N ILE A 143 -51.92 -65.27 47.71
CA ILE A 143 -52.15 -66.49 46.91
C ILE A 143 -50.95 -67.41 47.05
#